data_AF-A0A481QNQ8-F1
#
_entry.id   AF-A0A481QNQ8-F1
#
_cell.length_a   1.000
_cell.length_b   1.000
_cell.length_c   1.000
_cell.angle_alpha   90.00
_cell.angle_beta   90.00
_cell.angle_gamma   90.00
#
_symmetry.space_group_name_H-M   'P 1'
#
loop_
_entity.id
_entity.type
_entity.pdbx_description
1 polymer ?
#
loop_
_entity_poly.entity_id
_entity_poly.type
_entity_poly.pdbx_seq_one_letter_code
_entity_poly.pdbx_strand_id
1 'polypeptide(L)'
;MVIVSRLFSVFVAFVASFLLIGSAQAEVKVLTSIKPLQLIAAAVQDGVAIPEVLLPPGASPHNYALRPSDVRKVQSVDLLYWIGPDMEGFLPRVLNGRTLPSIAVQDLPGMKLRHFAEDSHSHAEEADEHDHDHRPGTLDAHLWLSPVNARVIADKMAADLSAADPANAERYQSNAKAFDQRLDALDQRLKQRLASVEGKPYFVFHEAFDYFEDAYGLKHTGVFSVAAEVQPGAQHVAAMRKRLQEVGKTCVFSEPPLRPRLAETLVAGLPVKLAELDALGGYTPATAQGYEQVLEKLGNDLAGCLESL
;
A
#
# COMPACT_ATOMS: atom_id res chain seq x y z
N MET A 1 68.09 26.58 6.77
CA MET A 1 66.84 27.00 7.44
C MET A 1 65.61 27.05 6.51
N VAL A 2 65.77 27.11 5.18
CA VAL A 2 64.64 27.25 4.22
C VAL A 2 63.96 25.91 3.86
N ILE A 3 64.69 24.78 3.90
CA ILE A 3 64.16 23.46 3.50
C ILE A 3 63.19 22.88 4.56
N VAL A 4 63.44 23.12 5.85
CA VAL A 4 62.59 22.65 6.96
C VAL A 4 61.23 23.37 6.95
N SER A 5 61.20 24.63 6.51
CA SER A 5 59.96 25.42 6.42
C SER A 5 59.02 24.94 5.31
N ARG A 6 59.54 24.40 4.20
CA ARG A 6 58.71 23.91 3.09
C ARG A 6 58.08 22.55 3.38
N LEU A 7 58.79 21.69 4.11
CA LEU A 7 58.25 20.39 4.58
C LEU A 7 57.14 20.58 5.62
N PHE A 8 57.25 21.60 6.48
CA PHE A 8 56.21 21.92 7.46
C PHE A 8 54.92 22.47 6.80
N SER A 9 55.03 23.33 5.77
CA SER A 9 53.87 23.84 5.04
C SER A 9 53.14 22.77 4.22
N VAL A 10 53.84 21.80 3.66
CA VAL A 10 53.23 20.65 2.96
C VAL A 10 52.54 19.71 3.95
N PHE A 11 53.10 19.51 5.14
CA PHE A 11 52.48 18.70 6.19
C PHE A 11 51.18 19.33 6.75
N VAL A 12 51.15 20.65 6.95
CA VAL A 12 49.94 21.36 7.39
C VAL A 12 48.83 21.34 6.32
N ALA A 13 49.17 21.46 5.04
CA ALA A 13 48.20 21.34 3.95
C ALA A 13 47.63 19.92 3.83
N PHE A 14 48.44 18.89 4.06
CA PHE A 14 47.98 17.49 4.02
C PHE A 14 47.08 17.13 5.21
N VAL A 15 47.34 17.67 6.40
CA VAL A 15 46.48 17.49 7.59
C VAL A 15 45.17 18.28 7.45
N ALA A 16 45.18 19.46 6.83
CA ALA A 16 43.97 20.23 6.54
C ALA A 16 43.05 19.54 5.51
N SER A 17 43.60 18.78 4.55
CA SER A 17 42.81 18.00 3.59
C SER A 17 42.15 16.76 4.21
N PHE A 18 42.65 16.22 5.32
CA PHE A 18 42.01 15.09 6.02
C PHE A 18 40.83 15.52 6.92
N LEU A 19 40.72 16.81 7.26
CA LEU A 19 39.63 17.35 8.09
C LEU A 19 38.34 17.66 7.31
N LEU A 20 38.35 17.53 5.98
CA LEU A 20 37.17 17.71 5.12
C LEU A 20 36.57 16.38 4.64
N ILE A 21 37.04 15.25 5.15
CA ILE A 21 36.35 13.96 4.96
C ILE A 21 35.13 14.00 5.88
N GLY A 22 34.04 14.60 5.38
CA GLY A 22 32.74 14.53 6.04
C GLY A 22 32.44 13.08 6.37
N SER A 23 32.04 12.82 7.62
CA SER A 23 31.57 11.50 8.02
C SER A 23 30.42 11.11 7.10
N ALA A 24 30.68 10.20 6.15
CA ALA A 24 29.62 9.58 5.38
C ALA A 24 28.79 8.76 6.37
N GLN A 25 27.71 9.34 6.91
CA GLN A 25 26.73 8.57 7.66
C GLN A 25 26.16 7.53 6.70
N ALA A 26 26.14 6.27 7.14
CA ALA A 26 25.47 5.23 6.38
C ALA A 26 23.98 5.59 6.28
N GLU A 27 23.45 5.49 5.07
CA GLU A 27 22.03 5.70 4.75
C GLU A 27 21.16 4.75 5.59
N VAL A 28 20.12 5.28 6.23
CA VAL A 28 19.16 4.47 7.02
C VAL A 28 18.37 3.57 6.08
N LYS A 29 18.51 2.26 6.25
CA LYS A 29 17.84 1.26 5.42
C LYS A 29 16.41 1.06 5.88
N VAL A 30 15.48 1.50 5.05
CA VAL A 30 14.04 1.30 5.24
C VAL A 30 13.57 0.14 4.37
N LEU A 31 12.89 -0.83 5.00
CA LEU A 31 12.10 -1.84 4.32
C LEU A 31 10.63 -1.61 4.60
N THR A 32 9.80 -1.75 3.58
CA THR A 32 8.35 -1.85 3.74
C THR A 32 7.85 -3.21 3.30
N SER A 33 6.79 -3.72 3.93
CA SER A 33 6.19 -5.00 3.55
C SER A 33 5.62 -4.93 2.13
N ILE A 34 4.77 -3.94 1.88
CA ILE A 34 4.01 -3.76 0.65
C ILE A 34 4.42 -2.49 -0.10
N LYS A 35 4.05 -2.48 -1.38
CA LYS A 35 4.37 -1.40 -2.32
C LYS A 35 3.77 -0.05 -1.91
N PRO A 36 2.50 0.08 -1.49
CA PRO A 36 1.95 1.36 -1.04
C PRO A 36 2.74 2.00 0.11
N LEU A 37 3.17 1.21 1.10
CA LEU A 37 4.04 1.70 2.17
C LEU A 37 5.42 2.16 1.63
N GLN A 38 5.98 1.46 0.63
CA GLN A 38 7.23 1.87 -0.03
C GLN A 38 7.06 3.25 -0.68
N LEU A 39 5.92 3.49 -1.31
CA LEU A 39 5.64 4.74 -2.01
C LEU A 39 5.47 5.90 -1.02
N ILE A 40 4.82 5.67 0.13
CA ILE A 40 4.75 6.66 1.21
C ILE A 40 6.16 6.93 1.77
N ALA A 41 6.94 5.88 2.04
CA ALA A 41 8.32 6.03 2.49
C ALA A 41 9.19 6.79 1.47
N ALA A 42 8.99 6.57 0.16
CA ALA A 42 9.71 7.26 -0.90
C ALA A 42 9.37 8.75 -0.96
N ALA A 43 8.10 9.12 -0.67
CA ALA A 43 7.71 10.51 -0.51
C ALA A 43 8.41 11.19 0.67
N VAL A 44 8.59 10.49 1.78
CA VAL A 44 9.29 11.01 2.96
C VAL A 44 10.81 11.08 2.75
N GLN A 45 11.42 10.05 2.16
CA GLN A 45 12.88 9.94 1.95
C GLN A 45 13.39 10.67 0.69
N ASP A 46 12.54 11.40 -0.03
CA ASP A 46 12.89 12.02 -1.31
C ASP A 46 14.17 12.87 -1.23
N GLY A 47 15.09 12.59 -2.17
CA GLY A 47 16.42 13.21 -2.24
C GLY A 47 17.45 12.72 -1.21
N VAL A 48 17.12 11.71 -0.38
CA VAL A 48 18.06 11.07 0.56
C VAL A 48 18.35 9.63 0.16
N ALA A 49 17.28 8.86 -0.06
CA ALA A 49 17.33 7.40 -0.11
C ALA A 49 16.15 6.85 -0.92
N ILE A 50 16.28 5.62 -1.42
CA ILE A 50 15.16 4.88 -2.02
C ILE A 50 14.82 3.70 -1.09
N PRO A 51 13.64 3.70 -0.44
CA PRO A 51 13.24 2.60 0.43
C PRO A 51 13.09 1.30 -0.36
N GLU A 52 13.35 0.18 0.30
CA GLU A 52 13.14 -1.14 -0.26
C GLU A 52 11.74 -1.67 0.04
N VAL A 53 11.23 -2.58 -0.79
CA VAL A 53 9.99 -3.32 -0.55
C VAL A 53 10.28 -4.82 -0.42
N LEU A 54 9.51 -5.51 0.43
CA LEU A 54 9.61 -6.94 0.66
C LEU A 54 8.85 -7.72 -0.42
N LEU A 55 7.58 -7.39 -0.63
CA LEU A 55 6.75 -8.08 -1.61
C LEU A 55 7.11 -7.67 -3.03
N PRO A 56 7.38 -8.63 -3.94
CA PRO A 56 7.55 -8.34 -5.35
C PRO A 56 6.20 -7.98 -5.99
N PRO A 57 6.21 -7.32 -7.17
CA PRO A 57 4.97 -7.02 -7.91
C PRO A 57 4.13 -8.28 -8.16
N GLY A 58 2.82 -8.19 -7.91
CA GLY A 58 1.86 -9.28 -8.09
C GLY A 58 1.84 -10.33 -6.99
N ALA A 59 2.66 -10.20 -5.95
CA ALA A 59 2.50 -11.00 -4.72
C ALA A 59 1.37 -10.44 -3.85
N SER A 60 0.57 -11.34 -3.28
CA SER A 60 -0.49 -10.98 -2.34
C SER A 60 0.07 -10.80 -0.93
N PRO A 61 -0.31 -9.73 -0.22
CA PRO A 61 0.06 -9.51 1.18
C PRO A 61 -0.66 -10.45 2.16
N HIS A 62 -1.75 -11.09 1.77
CA HIS A 62 -2.47 -12.03 2.63
C HIS A 62 -1.74 -13.38 2.80
N ASN A 63 -1.00 -13.84 1.78
CA ASN A 63 -0.49 -15.22 1.75
C ASN A 63 0.94 -15.38 1.19
N TYR A 64 1.76 -14.34 1.29
CA TYR A 64 3.13 -14.43 0.78
C TYR A 64 3.98 -15.48 1.50
N ALA A 65 4.61 -16.36 0.73
CA ALA A 65 5.59 -17.33 1.23
C ALA A 65 7.00 -16.72 1.24
N LEU A 66 7.48 -16.36 2.42
CA LEU A 66 8.82 -15.78 2.59
C LEU A 66 9.94 -16.74 2.13
N ARG A 67 10.88 -16.21 1.36
CA ARG A 67 12.13 -16.91 1.02
C ARG A 67 13.16 -16.70 2.14
N PRO A 68 14.17 -17.57 2.28
CA PRO A 68 15.28 -17.35 3.22
C PRO A 68 16.01 -16.01 3.02
N SER A 69 16.05 -15.49 1.79
CA SER A 69 16.59 -14.15 1.50
C SER A 69 15.73 -13.03 2.08
N ASP A 70 14.41 -13.20 2.07
CA ASP A 70 13.46 -12.21 2.59
C ASP A 70 13.58 -12.12 4.10
N VAL A 71 13.70 -13.26 4.78
CA VAL A 71 13.99 -13.33 6.23
C VAL A 71 15.29 -12.60 6.57
N ARG A 72 16.38 -12.85 5.84
CA ARG A 72 17.65 -12.14 6.06
C ARG A 72 17.51 -10.63 5.84
N LYS A 73 16.78 -10.22 4.80
CA LYS A 73 16.51 -8.82 4.50
C LYS A 73 15.78 -8.14 5.66
N VAL A 74 14.67 -8.74 6.10
CA VAL A 74 13.86 -8.30 7.24
C VAL A 74 14.69 -8.16 8.51
N GLN A 75 15.70 -9.01 8.73
CA GLN A 75 16.58 -8.92 9.91
C GLN A 75 17.66 -7.82 9.79
N SER A 76 18.06 -7.45 8.58
CA SER A 76 19.23 -6.58 8.33
C SER A 76 18.95 -5.08 8.20
N VAL A 77 17.70 -4.68 7.99
CA VAL A 77 17.32 -3.27 7.79
C VAL A 77 17.18 -2.53 9.11
N ASP A 78 17.39 -1.21 9.10
CA ASP A 78 17.32 -0.37 10.29
C ASP A 78 15.87 -0.15 10.73
N LEU A 79 14.97 0.12 9.77
CA LEU A 79 13.54 0.33 10.00
C LEU A 79 12.72 -0.60 9.11
N LEU A 80 11.70 -1.24 9.70
CA LEU A 80 10.70 -2.00 8.98
C LEU A 80 9.31 -1.41 9.23
N TYR A 81 8.56 -1.15 8.15
CA TYR A 81 7.14 -0.80 8.20
C TYR A 81 6.29 -1.88 7.53
N TRP A 82 5.22 -2.28 8.17
CA TRP A 82 4.27 -3.28 7.67
C TRP A 82 2.86 -2.92 8.13
N ILE A 83 1.83 -3.48 7.51
CA ILE A 83 0.45 -3.20 7.92
C ILE A 83 0.23 -3.71 9.34
N GLY A 84 0.54 -4.98 9.56
CA GLY A 84 0.46 -5.62 10.86
C GLY A 84 -0.07 -7.06 10.76
N PRO A 85 -0.29 -7.72 11.91
CA PRO A 85 -0.68 -9.13 11.95
C PRO A 85 -1.98 -9.46 11.21
N ASP A 86 -2.89 -8.49 11.05
CA ASP A 86 -4.17 -8.67 10.36
C ASP A 86 -4.05 -8.65 8.82
N MET A 87 -2.85 -8.40 8.29
CA MET A 87 -2.56 -8.44 6.85
C MET A 87 -1.40 -9.39 6.56
N GLU A 88 -0.20 -9.10 7.05
CA GLU A 88 0.98 -9.93 6.78
C GLU A 88 1.19 -10.99 7.86
N GLY A 89 0.25 -11.95 7.97
CA GLY A 89 0.28 -13.03 8.97
C GLY A 89 1.55 -13.91 8.94
N PHE A 90 2.35 -13.82 7.88
CA PHE A 90 3.65 -14.49 7.74
C PHE A 90 4.82 -13.77 8.44
N LEU A 91 4.68 -12.47 8.79
CA LEU A 91 5.74 -11.68 9.42
C LEU A 91 5.93 -11.90 10.93
N PRO A 92 4.89 -12.09 11.77
CA PRO A 92 5.06 -12.16 13.23
C PRO A 92 6.13 -13.13 13.71
N ARG A 93 6.22 -14.33 13.11
CA ARG A 93 7.25 -15.33 13.47
C ARG A 93 8.66 -14.89 13.09
N VAL A 94 8.81 -14.14 12.01
CA VAL A 94 10.10 -13.63 11.54
C VAL A 94 10.54 -12.41 12.34
N LEU A 95 9.59 -11.60 12.80
CA LEU A 95 9.87 -10.46 13.67
C LEU A 95 10.20 -10.87 15.10
N ASN A 96 9.75 -12.05 15.53
CA ASN A 96 10.15 -12.62 16.80
C ASN A 96 11.68 -12.80 16.88
N GLY A 97 12.34 -12.02 17.72
CA GLY A 97 13.80 -12.01 17.88
C GLY A 97 14.54 -10.89 17.13
N ARG A 98 13.84 -10.10 16.31
CA ARG A 98 14.41 -8.87 15.74
C ARG A 98 14.52 -7.80 16.83
N THR A 99 15.70 -7.20 16.98
CA THR A 99 15.97 -6.14 17.97
C THR A 99 15.86 -4.72 17.42
N LEU A 100 15.96 -4.58 16.10
CA LEU A 100 15.80 -3.31 15.39
C LEU A 100 14.31 -2.96 15.23
N PRO A 101 13.94 -1.66 15.12
CA PRO A 101 12.56 -1.24 15.03
C PRO A 101 11.75 -1.94 13.92
N SER A 102 10.53 -2.34 14.29
CA SER A 102 9.49 -2.85 13.40
C SER A 102 8.17 -2.20 13.78
N ILE A 103 7.58 -1.45 12.86
CA ILE A 103 6.39 -0.64 13.08
C ILE A 103 5.23 -1.30 12.34
N ALA A 104 4.27 -1.85 13.09
CA ALA A 104 2.97 -2.23 12.54
C ALA A 104 2.11 -0.98 12.42
N VAL A 105 1.74 -0.58 11.21
CA VAL A 105 1.04 0.71 11.01
C VAL A 105 -0.39 0.67 11.53
N GLN A 106 -1.00 -0.51 11.63
CA GLN A 106 -2.34 -0.67 12.22
C GLN A 106 -2.42 -0.24 13.69
N ASP A 107 -1.28 -0.28 14.41
CA ASP A 107 -1.20 0.09 15.83
C ASP A 107 -0.89 1.58 16.04
N LEU A 108 -0.70 2.34 14.96
CA LEU A 108 -0.33 3.76 15.09
C LEU A 108 -1.49 4.59 15.64
N PRO A 109 -1.22 5.49 16.60
CA PRO A 109 -2.23 6.42 17.06
C PRO A 109 -2.65 7.35 15.92
N GLY A 110 -3.96 7.57 15.79
CA GLY A 110 -4.54 8.44 14.76
C GLY A 110 -4.96 7.72 13.48
N MET A 111 -4.69 6.42 13.34
CA MET A 111 -5.21 5.62 12.23
C MET A 111 -6.74 5.59 12.26
N LYS A 112 -7.35 5.82 11.09
CA LYS A 112 -8.76 5.55 10.85
C LYS A 112 -8.89 4.07 10.51
N LEU A 113 -9.42 3.29 11.46
CA LEU A 113 -9.65 1.86 11.29
C LEU A 113 -11.12 1.59 10.95
N ARG A 114 -11.36 0.57 10.13
CA ARG A 114 -12.66 0.03 9.73
C ARG A 114 -12.71 -1.46 10.04
N HIS A 115 -13.90 -1.99 10.24
CA HIS A 115 -14.10 -3.42 10.43
C HIS A 115 -15.16 -3.90 9.45
N PHE A 116 -15.04 -5.12 8.96
CA PHE A 116 -16.04 -5.72 8.08
C PHE A 116 -17.38 -5.85 8.82
N ALA A 117 -18.47 -5.50 8.14
CA ALA A 117 -19.80 -5.44 8.76
C ALA A 117 -20.32 -6.83 9.16
N GLU A 118 -20.99 -6.92 10.32
CA GLU A 118 -21.73 -8.12 10.79
C GLU A 118 -22.88 -8.53 9.85
N ASP A 119 -23.48 -7.55 9.18
CA ASP A 119 -24.64 -7.74 8.31
C ASP A 119 -24.26 -7.62 6.83
N SER A 120 -23.76 -8.69 6.24
CA SER A 120 -23.98 -8.93 4.82
C SER A 120 -25.09 -9.96 4.69
N HIS A 121 -26.11 -9.67 3.88
CA HIS A 121 -27.16 -10.62 3.48
C HIS A 121 -26.62 -11.76 2.59
N SER A 122 -25.45 -12.32 2.91
CA SER A 122 -24.99 -13.57 2.38
C SER A 122 -25.70 -14.69 3.14
N HIS A 123 -26.80 -15.20 2.57
CA HIS A 123 -27.27 -16.54 2.90
C HIS A 123 -26.23 -17.56 2.41
N ALA A 124 -25.12 -17.67 3.14
CA ALA A 124 -24.15 -18.72 3.01
C ALA A 124 -23.87 -19.21 4.43
N GLU A 125 -24.77 -20.06 4.94
CA GLU A 125 -24.53 -20.89 6.12
C GLU A 125 -23.46 -21.97 5.84
N GLU A 126 -22.35 -21.66 5.18
CA GLU A 126 -21.14 -22.49 5.11
C GLU A 126 -19.95 -21.55 4.83
N ALA A 127 -19.55 -20.76 5.82
CA ALA A 127 -18.26 -20.11 5.79
C ALA A 127 -17.19 -21.19 6.01
N ASP A 128 -16.49 -21.57 4.95
CA ASP A 128 -15.27 -22.38 5.04
C ASP A 128 -14.34 -21.78 6.13
N GLU A 129 -13.84 -22.62 7.03
CA GLU A 129 -13.04 -22.25 8.21
C GLU A 129 -11.66 -21.61 7.87
N HIS A 130 -11.41 -21.27 6.60
CA HIS A 130 -10.08 -20.95 6.06
C HIS A 130 -9.80 -19.48 5.78
N ASP A 131 -10.80 -18.59 5.84
CA ASP A 131 -10.58 -17.16 5.66
C ASP A 131 -10.76 -16.43 7.00
N HIS A 132 -9.66 -15.94 7.56
CA HIS A 132 -9.65 -15.19 8.82
C HIS A 132 -9.65 -13.68 8.61
N ASP A 133 -9.33 -13.20 7.40
CA ASP A 133 -8.95 -11.80 7.20
C ASP A 133 -10.20 -10.91 7.05
N HIS A 134 -11.28 -11.47 6.50
CA HIS A 134 -12.53 -10.75 6.18
C HIS A 134 -13.75 -11.25 6.95
N ARG A 135 -13.55 -11.79 8.16
CA ARG A 135 -14.69 -12.22 8.97
C ARG A 135 -15.44 -10.99 9.48
N PRO A 136 -16.76 -11.09 9.65
CA PRO A 136 -17.49 -9.99 10.24
C PRO A 136 -16.91 -9.61 11.62
N GLY A 137 -16.68 -8.32 11.82
CA GLY A 137 -16.03 -7.78 13.02
C GLY A 137 -14.49 -7.83 13.02
N THR A 138 -13.82 -8.40 12.01
CA THR A 138 -12.35 -8.28 11.87
C THR A 138 -11.98 -6.93 11.26
N LEU A 139 -10.73 -6.52 11.53
CA LEU A 139 -10.15 -5.29 10.99
C LEU A 139 -10.06 -5.40 9.46
N ASP A 140 -10.59 -4.42 8.74
CA ASP A 140 -10.21 -4.22 7.35
C ASP A 140 -8.79 -3.65 7.32
N ALA A 141 -7.83 -4.52 6.98
CA ALA A 141 -6.41 -4.20 6.97
C ALA A 141 -5.92 -3.56 5.65
N HIS A 142 -6.82 -3.17 4.74
CA HIS A 142 -6.49 -2.40 3.52
C HIS A 142 -6.20 -0.91 3.81
N LEU A 143 -5.49 -0.63 4.90
CA LEU A 143 -5.35 0.68 5.53
C LEU A 143 -4.77 1.74 4.59
N TRP A 144 -3.92 1.32 3.64
CA TRP A 144 -3.22 2.21 2.72
C TRP A 144 -4.13 2.85 1.68
N LEU A 145 -5.36 2.34 1.49
CA LEU A 145 -6.32 2.92 0.56
C LEU A 145 -7.03 4.16 1.13
N SER A 146 -6.78 4.50 2.39
CA SER A 146 -7.20 5.76 2.99
C SER A 146 -6.10 6.84 2.86
N PRO A 147 -6.37 7.98 2.18
CA PRO A 147 -5.46 9.13 2.20
C PRO A 147 -5.21 9.69 3.60
N VAL A 148 -6.15 9.51 4.54
CA VAL A 148 -6.00 9.92 5.94
C VAL A 148 -4.95 9.07 6.64
N ASN A 149 -5.03 7.74 6.49
CA ASN A 149 -4.04 6.83 7.06
C ASN A 149 -2.66 7.04 6.45
N ALA A 150 -2.58 7.34 5.14
CA ALA A 150 -1.30 7.62 4.49
C ALA A 150 -0.55 8.81 5.12
N ARG A 151 -1.27 9.85 5.59
CA ARG A 151 -0.68 10.99 6.31
C ARG A 151 -0.11 10.57 7.66
N VAL A 152 -0.88 9.80 8.44
CA VAL A 152 -0.44 9.27 9.75
C VAL A 152 0.84 8.43 9.59
N ILE A 153 0.88 7.57 8.56
CA ILE A 153 2.04 6.74 8.25
C ILE A 153 3.23 7.61 7.83
N ALA A 154 3.03 8.60 6.95
CA ALA A 154 4.08 9.50 6.49
C ALA A 154 4.70 10.30 7.64
N ASP A 155 3.87 10.83 8.54
CA ASP A 155 4.32 11.57 9.73
C ASP A 155 5.14 10.69 10.67
N LYS A 156 4.69 9.45 10.90
CA LYS A 156 5.44 8.48 11.69
C LYS A 156 6.78 8.14 11.04
N MET A 157 6.80 7.90 9.73
CA MET A 157 8.03 7.64 8.99
C MET A 157 9.00 8.81 9.08
N ALA A 158 8.52 10.05 8.94
CA ALA A 158 9.35 11.25 9.04
C ALA A 158 9.94 11.42 10.44
N ALA A 159 9.18 11.14 11.50
CA ALA A 159 9.66 11.20 12.87
C ALA A 159 10.76 10.17 13.15
N ASP A 160 10.54 8.91 12.76
CA ASP A 160 11.51 7.83 12.98
C ASP A 160 12.78 8.02 12.16
N LEU A 161 12.65 8.45 10.90
CA LEU A 161 13.78 8.79 10.05
C LEU A 161 14.55 10.00 10.59
N SER A 162 13.87 11.02 11.10
CA SER A 162 14.53 12.18 11.73
C SER A 162 15.33 11.78 12.98
N ALA A 163 14.85 10.79 13.73
CA ALA A 163 15.55 10.27 14.89
C ALA A 163 16.76 9.39 14.50
N ALA A 164 16.62 8.58 13.45
CA ALA A 164 17.67 7.69 12.96
C ALA A 164 18.76 8.42 12.14
N ASP A 165 18.39 9.49 11.44
CA ASP A 165 19.28 10.33 10.64
C ASP A 165 19.03 11.83 10.92
N PRO A 166 19.57 12.38 12.02
CA PRO A 166 19.39 13.77 12.40
C PRO A 166 19.93 14.78 11.38
N ALA A 167 20.88 14.38 10.53
CA ALA A 167 21.45 15.25 9.51
C ALA A 167 20.43 15.59 8.40
N ASN A 168 19.45 14.71 8.16
CA ASN A 168 18.39 14.89 7.18
C ASN A 168 17.00 15.15 7.80
N ALA A 169 16.90 15.33 9.12
CA ALA A 169 15.64 15.50 9.85
C ALA A 169 14.73 16.60 9.26
N GLU A 170 15.27 17.78 8.97
CA GLU A 170 14.49 18.88 8.37
C GLU A 170 13.92 18.52 7.00
N ARG A 171 14.68 17.75 6.20
CA ARG A 171 14.25 17.29 4.88
C ARG A 171 13.10 16.30 5.01
N TYR A 172 13.18 15.31 5.89
CA TYR A 172 12.10 14.34 6.08
C TYR A 172 10.79 15.02 6.52
N GLN A 173 10.87 15.99 7.43
CA GLN A 173 9.71 16.76 7.87
C GLN A 173 9.13 17.65 6.76
N SER A 174 9.99 18.32 5.98
CA SER A 174 9.56 19.11 4.83
C SER A 174 8.91 18.24 3.75
N ASN A 175 9.45 17.05 3.51
CA ASN A 175 8.95 16.09 2.54
C ASN A 175 7.57 15.54 2.95
N ALA A 176 7.38 15.17 4.22
CA ALA A 176 6.09 14.75 4.76
C ALA A 176 5.03 15.85 4.61
N LYS A 177 5.38 17.10 4.93
CA LYS A 177 4.48 18.26 4.71
C LYS A 177 4.16 18.48 3.23
N ALA A 178 5.12 18.31 2.33
CA ALA A 178 4.89 18.43 0.90
C ALA A 178 3.99 17.29 0.38
N PHE A 179 4.14 16.08 0.93
CA PHE A 179 3.27 14.93 0.63
C PHE A 179 1.82 15.20 1.09
N ASP A 180 1.64 15.71 2.31
CA ASP A 180 0.35 16.13 2.86
C ASP A 180 -0.39 17.12 1.93
N GLN A 181 0.30 18.15 1.44
CA GLN A 181 -0.24 19.13 0.48
C GLN A 181 -0.60 18.50 -0.87
N ARG A 182 0.19 17.53 -1.36
CA ARG A 182 -0.12 16.82 -2.61
C ARG A 182 -1.34 15.91 -2.44
N LEU A 183 -1.51 15.30 -1.27
CA LEU A 183 -2.72 14.53 -0.95
C LEU A 183 -3.97 15.41 -0.88
N ASP A 184 -3.89 16.64 -0.36
CA ASP A 184 -5.03 17.58 -0.40
C ASP A 184 -5.46 17.88 -1.84
N ALA A 185 -4.49 18.18 -2.70
CA ALA A 185 -4.76 18.45 -4.10
C ALA A 185 -5.30 17.21 -4.84
N LEU A 186 -4.80 16.02 -4.51
CA LEU A 186 -5.28 14.76 -5.09
C LEU A 186 -6.70 14.43 -4.65
N ASP A 187 -7.01 14.57 -3.36
CA ASP A 187 -8.35 14.31 -2.80
C ASP A 187 -9.40 15.16 -3.52
N GLN A 188 -9.12 16.45 -3.76
CA GLN A 188 -10.00 17.32 -4.53
C GLN A 188 -10.22 16.84 -5.97
N ARG A 189 -9.15 16.41 -6.65
CA ARG A 189 -9.25 15.87 -8.02
C ARG A 189 -10.05 14.57 -8.05
N LEU A 190 -9.82 13.67 -7.10
CA LEU A 190 -10.51 12.39 -7.02
C LEU A 190 -12.00 12.56 -6.70
N LYS A 191 -12.36 13.44 -5.76
CA LYS A 191 -13.77 13.80 -5.50
C LYS A 191 -14.48 14.28 -6.76
N GLN A 192 -13.85 15.18 -7.52
CA GLN A 192 -14.41 15.67 -8.78
C GLN A 192 -14.50 14.56 -9.85
N ARG A 193 -13.44 13.73 -9.96
CA ARG A 193 -13.34 12.65 -10.94
C ARG A 193 -14.40 11.58 -10.73
N LEU A 194 -14.73 11.27 -9.47
CA LEU A 194 -15.61 10.16 -9.08
C LEU A 194 -17.07 10.58 -8.92
N ALA A 195 -17.37 11.88 -8.80
CA ALA A 195 -18.74 12.39 -8.69
C ALA A 195 -19.66 11.98 -9.86
N SER A 196 -19.13 11.81 -11.08
CA SER A 196 -19.90 11.39 -12.27
C SER A 196 -20.36 9.93 -12.22
N VAL A 197 -19.77 9.12 -11.34
CA VAL A 197 -20.04 7.68 -11.22
C VAL A 197 -20.60 7.30 -9.85
N GLU A 198 -20.85 8.28 -8.98
CA GLU A 198 -21.54 8.07 -7.71
C GLU A 198 -22.90 7.39 -7.93
N GLY A 199 -23.19 6.36 -7.12
CA GLY A 199 -24.43 5.58 -7.20
C GLY A 199 -24.52 4.63 -8.40
N LYS A 200 -23.56 4.61 -9.32
CA LYS A 200 -23.53 3.58 -10.38
C LYS A 200 -23.15 2.23 -9.76
N PRO A 201 -23.87 1.14 -10.10
CA PRO A 201 -23.53 -0.16 -9.58
C PRO A 201 -22.22 -0.66 -10.18
N TYR A 202 -21.41 -1.29 -9.35
CA TYR A 202 -20.24 -2.08 -9.73
C TYR A 202 -20.01 -3.17 -8.71
N PHE A 203 -19.19 -4.15 -9.08
CA PHE A 203 -18.84 -5.25 -8.20
C PHE A 203 -17.33 -5.39 -8.15
N VAL A 204 -16.82 -5.95 -7.06
CA VAL A 204 -15.39 -6.22 -6.86
C VAL A 204 -15.18 -7.70 -6.60
N PHE A 205 -14.04 -8.24 -7.06
CA PHE A 205 -13.71 -9.64 -6.78
C PHE A 205 -13.29 -9.87 -5.33
N HIS A 206 -12.64 -8.89 -4.72
CA HIS A 206 -12.10 -8.92 -3.37
C HIS A 206 -12.51 -7.62 -2.66
N GLU A 207 -12.97 -7.72 -1.41
CA GLU A 207 -13.44 -6.59 -0.59
C GLU A 207 -12.26 -5.78 0.00
N ALA A 208 -11.51 -5.12 -0.86
CA ALA A 208 -10.34 -4.32 -0.48
C ALA A 208 -10.61 -2.81 -0.42
N PHE A 209 -11.61 -2.31 -1.15
CA PHE A 209 -11.68 -0.90 -1.54
C PHE A 209 -12.44 0.00 -0.57
N ASP A 210 -12.91 -0.54 0.55
CA ASP A 210 -13.81 0.11 1.50
C ASP A 210 -13.32 1.48 2.02
N TYR A 211 -12.02 1.61 2.30
CA TYR A 211 -11.42 2.89 2.68
C TYR A 211 -11.45 3.94 1.57
N PHE A 212 -11.19 3.51 0.32
CA PHE A 212 -11.23 4.39 -0.84
C PHE A 212 -12.66 4.80 -1.15
N GLU A 213 -13.59 3.84 -1.08
CA GLU A 213 -15.02 4.06 -1.29
C GLU A 213 -15.60 5.08 -0.30
N ASP A 214 -15.30 4.91 0.99
CA ASP A 214 -15.70 5.83 2.06
C ASP A 214 -15.13 7.25 1.86
N ALA A 215 -13.90 7.37 1.35
CA ALA A 215 -13.27 8.67 1.10
C ALA A 215 -13.94 9.45 -0.04
N TYR A 216 -14.52 8.76 -1.03
CA TYR A 216 -14.99 9.36 -2.28
C TYR A 216 -16.49 9.15 -2.56
N GLY A 217 -17.27 8.69 -1.59
CA GLY A 217 -18.72 8.53 -1.71
C GLY A 217 -19.13 7.40 -2.65
N LEU A 218 -18.28 6.39 -2.83
CA LEU A 218 -18.59 5.21 -3.62
C LEU A 218 -19.06 4.07 -2.72
N LYS A 219 -19.66 3.05 -3.34
CA LYS A 219 -20.05 1.82 -2.67
C LYS A 219 -20.24 0.71 -3.68
N HIS A 220 -19.46 -0.35 -3.56
CA HIS A 220 -19.67 -1.53 -4.40
C HIS A 220 -21.05 -2.17 -4.12
N THR A 221 -21.66 -2.75 -5.14
CA THR A 221 -22.97 -3.42 -5.09
C THR A 221 -22.86 -4.87 -4.59
N GLY A 222 -21.69 -5.49 -4.73
CA GLY A 222 -21.41 -6.81 -4.19
C GLY A 222 -19.96 -7.24 -4.42
N VAL A 223 -19.58 -8.27 -3.67
CA VAL A 223 -18.25 -8.88 -3.67
C VAL A 223 -18.37 -10.35 -4.12
N PHE A 224 -17.50 -10.81 -5.02
CA PHE A 224 -17.55 -12.20 -5.54
C PHE A 224 -16.75 -13.21 -4.72
N SER A 225 -15.66 -12.77 -4.11
CA SER A 225 -14.84 -13.60 -3.23
C SER A 225 -14.42 -12.76 -2.05
N VAL A 226 -14.47 -13.39 -0.89
CA VAL A 226 -14.08 -12.72 0.35
C VAL A 226 -12.56 -12.44 0.32
N ALA A 227 -11.75 -13.35 -0.21
CA ALA A 227 -10.32 -13.17 -0.47
C ALA A 227 -9.94 -13.48 -1.93
N ALA A 228 -8.90 -12.84 -2.47
CA ALA A 228 -8.48 -12.94 -3.87
C ALA A 228 -8.13 -14.37 -4.33
N GLU A 229 -7.79 -15.27 -3.40
CA GLU A 229 -7.26 -16.61 -3.70
C GLU A 229 -8.22 -17.75 -3.41
N VAL A 230 -9.36 -17.48 -2.77
CA VAL A 230 -10.43 -18.47 -2.56
C VAL A 230 -11.30 -18.53 -3.81
N GLN A 231 -11.50 -19.71 -4.37
CA GLN A 231 -12.47 -19.86 -5.45
C GLN A 231 -13.88 -19.98 -4.87
N PRO A 232 -14.83 -19.13 -5.28
CA PRO A 232 -16.21 -19.27 -4.84
C PRO A 232 -16.81 -20.58 -5.33
N GLY A 233 -17.61 -21.21 -4.47
CA GLY A 233 -18.38 -22.41 -4.83
C GLY A 233 -19.40 -22.14 -5.95
N ALA A 234 -19.85 -23.21 -6.62
CA ALA A 234 -20.74 -23.10 -7.78
C ALA A 234 -22.09 -22.41 -7.47
N GLN A 235 -22.61 -22.59 -6.26
CA GLN A 235 -23.85 -21.91 -5.82
C GLN A 235 -23.64 -20.39 -5.69
N HIS A 236 -22.52 -19.97 -5.11
CA HIS A 236 -22.15 -18.57 -4.99
C HIS A 236 -21.95 -17.92 -6.37
N VAL A 237 -21.25 -18.61 -7.28
CA VAL A 237 -21.11 -18.21 -8.69
C VAL A 237 -22.47 -18.01 -9.37
N ALA A 238 -23.42 -18.93 -9.17
CA ALA A 238 -24.77 -18.82 -9.74
C ALA A 238 -25.56 -17.64 -9.15
N ALA A 239 -25.49 -17.44 -7.83
CA ALA A 239 -26.12 -16.31 -7.15
C ALA A 239 -25.57 -14.97 -7.65
N MET A 240 -24.25 -14.90 -7.87
CA MET A 240 -23.62 -13.69 -8.35
C MET A 240 -23.93 -13.40 -9.81
N ARG A 241 -23.98 -14.43 -10.67
CA ARG A 241 -24.47 -14.28 -12.06
C ARG A 241 -25.90 -13.76 -12.10
N LYS A 242 -26.79 -14.25 -11.22
CA LYS A 242 -28.16 -13.76 -11.12
C LYS A 242 -28.19 -12.28 -10.72
N ARG A 243 -27.37 -11.88 -9.74
CA ARG A 243 -27.30 -10.47 -9.31
C ARG A 243 -26.75 -9.55 -10.41
N LEU A 244 -25.74 -10.00 -11.17
CA LEU A 244 -25.26 -9.29 -12.35
C LEU A 244 -26.34 -9.14 -13.43
N GLN A 245 -27.17 -10.17 -13.65
CA GLN A 245 -28.30 -10.10 -14.58
C GLN A 245 -29.36 -9.08 -14.13
N GLU A 246 -29.68 -9.04 -12.82
CA GLU A 246 -30.65 -8.11 -12.24
C GLU A 246 -30.20 -6.65 -12.34
N VAL A 247 -28.90 -6.39 -12.12
CA VAL A 247 -28.30 -5.04 -12.24
C VAL A 247 -28.18 -4.60 -13.70
N GLY A 248 -27.87 -5.52 -14.62
CA GLY A 248 -27.70 -5.22 -16.04
C GLY A 248 -26.31 -4.66 -16.35
N LYS A 249 -26.25 -3.48 -16.97
CA LYS A 249 -24.98 -2.87 -17.41
C LYS A 249 -24.16 -2.42 -16.21
N THR A 250 -23.02 -3.06 -15.98
CA THR A 250 -22.15 -2.78 -14.83
C THR A 250 -20.69 -3.13 -15.12
N CYS A 251 -19.79 -2.66 -14.25
CA CYS A 251 -18.42 -3.12 -14.19
C CYS A 251 -18.25 -4.18 -13.10
N VAL A 252 -17.33 -5.11 -13.34
CA VAL A 252 -16.79 -6.05 -12.37
C VAL A 252 -15.28 -5.86 -12.34
N PHE A 253 -14.75 -5.53 -11.17
CA PHE A 253 -13.34 -5.20 -10.98
C PHE A 253 -12.57 -6.32 -10.29
N SER A 254 -11.42 -6.67 -10.84
CA SER A 254 -10.45 -7.60 -10.25
C SER A 254 -9.14 -6.89 -9.91
N GLU A 255 -8.33 -7.47 -9.03
CA GLU A 255 -6.96 -6.99 -8.82
C GLU A 255 -5.96 -7.70 -9.74
N PRO A 256 -4.89 -7.00 -10.18
CA PRO A 256 -3.82 -7.62 -10.93
C PRO A 256 -2.92 -8.50 -10.04
N PRO A 257 -2.30 -9.55 -10.59
CA PRO A 257 -2.51 -10.04 -11.95
C PRO A 257 -3.83 -10.82 -12.04
N LEU A 258 -4.74 -10.38 -12.91
CA LEU A 258 -5.99 -11.09 -13.17
C LEU A 258 -5.71 -12.55 -13.54
N ARG A 259 -6.35 -13.49 -12.83
CA ARG A 259 -6.42 -14.91 -13.19
C ARG A 259 -7.76 -15.18 -13.89
N PRO A 260 -7.83 -15.06 -15.23
CA PRO A 260 -9.05 -14.65 -15.93
C PRO A 260 -10.21 -15.66 -15.92
N ARG A 261 -9.96 -16.94 -15.67
CA ARG A 261 -10.93 -18.00 -15.99
C ARG A 261 -12.26 -17.87 -15.25
N LEU A 262 -12.20 -17.52 -13.97
CA LEU A 262 -13.41 -17.36 -13.17
C LEU A 262 -14.15 -16.07 -13.54
N ALA A 263 -13.43 -14.96 -13.71
CA ALA A 263 -14.01 -13.68 -14.06
C ALA A 263 -14.71 -13.73 -15.42
N GLU A 264 -14.06 -14.32 -16.43
CA GLU A 264 -14.64 -14.56 -17.76
C GLU A 264 -15.90 -15.41 -17.67
N THR A 265 -15.87 -16.49 -16.88
CA THR A 265 -17.04 -17.37 -16.70
C THR A 265 -18.20 -16.64 -16.01
N LEU A 266 -17.91 -15.76 -15.06
CA LEU A 266 -18.93 -14.99 -14.33
C LEU A 266 -19.65 -13.98 -15.23
N VAL A 267 -18.94 -13.32 -16.13
CA VAL A 267 -19.53 -12.28 -17.00
C VAL A 267 -20.03 -12.83 -18.34
N ALA A 268 -19.70 -14.07 -18.69
CA ALA A 268 -20.07 -14.67 -19.97
C ALA A 268 -21.57 -14.56 -20.26
N GLY A 269 -21.90 -13.93 -21.39
CA GLY A 269 -23.27 -13.69 -21.87
C GLY A 269 -24.02 -12.57 -21.15
N LEU A 270 -23.35 -11.79 -20.30
CA LEU A 270 -23.95 -10.66 -19.57
C LEU A 270 -23.42 -9.32 -20.14
N PRO A 271 -24.19 -8.23 -20.03
CA PRO A 271 -23.76 -6.89 -20.45
C PRO A 271 -22.80 -6.26 -19.42
N VAL A 272 -21.77 -7.00 -19.02
CA VAL A 272 -20.85 -6.65 -17.93
C VAL A 272 -19.45 -6.43 -18.49
N LYS A 273 -18.80 -5.35 -18.05
CA LYS A 273 -17.41 -5.06 -18.41
C LYS A 273 -16.46 -5.52 -17.30
N LEU A 274 -15.45 -6.31 -17.66
CA LEU A 274 -14.33 -6.61 -16.76
C LEU A 274 -13.28 -5.51 -16.86
N ALA A 275 -12.75 -5.11 -15.71
CA ALA A 275 -11.63 -4.17 -15.60
C ALA A 275 -10.78 -4.52 -14.39
N GLU A 276 -9.54 -4.02 -14.35
CA GLU A 276 -8.65 -4.18 -13.20
C GLU A 276 -8.63 -2.91 -12.35
N LEU A 277 -8.56 -3.08 -11.03
CA LEU A 277 -8.23 -2.05 -10.06
C LEU A 277 -6.97 -2.49 -9.31
N ASP A 278 -5.86 -1.77 -9.48
CA ASP A 278 -4.58 -2.10 -8.85
C ASP A 278 -4.48 -1.42 -7.48
N ALA A 279 -4.90 -2.10 -6.41
CA ALA A 279 -4.83 -1.56 -5.05
C ALA A 279 -3.39 -1.43 -4.52
N LEU A 280 -2.45 -2.22 -5.05
CA LEU A 280 -1.07 -2.27 -4.56
C LEU A 280 -0.12 -1.39 -5.37
N GLY A 281 -0.45 -1.07 -6.62
CA GLY A 281 0.41 -0.31 -7.51
C GLY A 281 1.76 -1.00 -7.74
N GLY A 282 1.75 -2.33 -7.89
CA GLY A 282 2.95 -3.17 -7.79
C GLY A 282 4.11 -2.71 -8.70
N TYR A 283 3.77 -2.15 -9.86
CA TYR A 283 4.74 -1.67 -10.87
C TYR A 283 5.01 -0.16 -10.83
N THR A 284 4.37 0.58 -9.92
CA THR A 284 4.56 2.04 -9.79
C THR A 284 5.99 2.35 -9.33
N PRO A 285 6.74 3.23 -10.00
CA PRO A 285 8.07 3.62 -9.56
C PRO A 285 8.07 4.21 -8.13
N ALA A 286 9.05 3.85 -7.30
CA ALA A 286 9.22 4.42 -5.97
C ALA A 286 9.80 5.84 -6.06
N THR A 287 8.92 6.81 -6.29
CA THR A 287 9.23 8.24 -6.37
C THR A 287 8.40 9.01 -5.35
N ALA A 288 8.71 10.29 -5.16
CA ALA A 288 7.99 11.14 -4.21
C ALA A 288 6.48 11.29 -4.50
N GLN A 289 6.03 10.95 -5.71
CA GLN A 289 4.64 11.07 -6.15
C GLN A 289 3.99 9.71 -6.41
N GLY A 290 4.69 8.60 -6.10
CA GLY A 290 4.22 7.27 -6.49
C GLY A 290 2.92 6.87 -5.80
N TYR A 291 2.72 7.25 -4.54
CA TYR A 291 1.49 6.90 -3.81
C TYR A 291 0.28 7.61 -4.41
N GLU A 292 0.43 8.89 -4.76
CA GLU A 292 -0.59 9.67 -5.44
C GLU A 292 -0.94 9.08 -6.81
N GLN A 293 0.06 8.59 -7.57
CA GLN A 293 -0.16 7.92 -8.84
C GLN A 293 -1.01 6.66 -8.70
N VAL A 294 -0.84 5.89 -7.61
CA VAL A 294 -1.65 4.69 -7.35
C VAL A 294 -3.11 5.08 -7.13
N LEU A 295 -3.40 6.02 -6.22
CA LEU A 295 -4.76 6.44 -5.94
C LEU A 295 -5.43 7.15 -7.14
N GLU A 296 -4.67 7.97 -7.87
CA GLU A 296 -5.16 8.65 -9.07
C GLU A 296 -5.51 7.64 -10.18
N LYS A 297 -4.65 6.64 -10.40
CA LYS A 297 -4.92 5.55 -11.34
C LYS A 297 -6.15 4.75 -10.91
N LEU A 298 -6.26 4.39 -9.63
CA LEU A 298 -7.39 3.66 -9.08
C LEU A 298 -8.72 4.37 -9.36
N GLY A 299 -8.80 5.68 -9.05
CA GLY A 299 -10.01 6.47 -9.31
C GLY A 299 -10.31 6.64 -10.81
N ASN A 300 -9.28 6.82 -11.64
CA ASN A 300 -9.44 6.97 -13.08
C ASN A 300 -9.92 5.68 -13.75
N ASP A 301 -9.39 4.52 -13.36
CA ASP A 301 -9.77 3.21 -13.91
C ASP A 301 -11.19 2.84 -13.51
N LEU A 302 -11.56 3.07 -12.23
CA LEU A 302 -12.91 2.83 -11.73
C LEU A 302 -13.92 3.64 -12.53
N ALA A 303 -13.73 4.96 -12.57
CA ALA A 303 -14.69 5.83 -13.25
C ALA A 303 -14.66 5.65 -14.77
N GLY A 304 -13.49 5.39 -15.36
CA GLY A 304 -13.35 5.12 -16.80
C GLY A 304 -14.12 3.86 -17.23
N CYS A 305 -14.16 2.81 -16.40
CA CYS A 305 -15.01 1.66 -16.66
C CYS A 305 -16.49 2.05 -16.59
N LEU A 306 -16.91 2.70 -15.50
CA LEU A 306 -18.31 3.03 -15.23
C LEU A 306 -18.92 4.08 -16.18
N GLU A 307 -18.10 4.96 -16.74
CA GLU A 307 -18.50 5.94 -17.77
C GLU A 307 -18.69 5.31 -19.15
N SER A 308 -18.07 4.15 -19.39
CA SER A 308 -18.12 3.45 -20.68
C SER A 308 -19.33 2.51 -20.86
N LEU A 309 -20.21 2.42 -19.86
CA LEU A 309 -21.39 1.54 -19.84
C LEU A 309 -22.60 2.11 -20.60
#